data_AF-A0A3M1SDW3-F1
#
_entry.id   AF-A0A3M1SDW3-F1
#
_cell.length_a   1.000
_cell.length_b   1.000
_cell.length_c   1.000
_cell.angle_alpha   90.00
_cell.angle_beta   90.00
_cell.angle_gamma   90.00
#
_symmetry.space_group_name_H-M   'P 1'
#
loop_
_entity.id
_entity.type
_entity.pdbx_description
1 polymer ?
#
loop_
_entity_poly.entity_id
_entity_poly.type
_entity_poly.pdbx_seq_one_letter_code
_entity_poly.pdbx_strand_id
1 'polypeptide(L)' 'MQIKPEILDELIKGYKNPEDLLGENGPLNQLTKAILKRAMNAELTHELGYEKHSKVKKTTGNCCNGSLPKSISSA' A
#
# COMPACT_ATOMS: atom_id res chain seq x y z
N MET A 1 -7.96 7.31 14.99
CA MET A 1 -8.31 6.18 14.12
C MET A 1 -8.00 4.91 14.91
N GLN A 2 -8.98 4.05 15.16
CA GLN A 2 -8.77 2.82 15.94
C GLN A 2 -8.93 1.61 15.01
N ILE A 3 -7.91 0.76 14.99
CA ILE A 3 -7.99 -0.53 14.30
C ILE A 3 -8.94 -1.41 15.13
N LYS A 4 -9.95 -1.98 14.49
CA LYS A 4 -10.91 -2.85 15.17
C LYS A 4 -10.18 -4.10 15.68
N PRO A 5 -10.45 -4.56 16.91
CA PRO A 5 -9.80 -5.74 17.47
C PRO A 5 -10.05 -6.98 16.61
N GLU A 6 -11.24 -7.11 16.03
CA GLU A 6 -11.61 -8.22 15.13
C GLU A 6 -10.66 -8.37 13.93
N ILE A 7 -10.17 -7.24 13.37
CA ILE A 7 -9.22 -7.26 12.25
C ILE A 7 -7.85 -7.71 12.74
N LEU A 8 -7.49 -7.35 13.97
CA LEU A 8 -6.22 -7.76 14.58
C LEU A 8 -6.22 -9.27 14.88
N ASP A 9 -7.33 -9.80 15.39
CA ASP A 9 -7.53 -11.25 15.59
C ASP A 9 -7.47 -12.01 14.26
N GLU A 10 -8.03 -11.45 13.18
CA GLU A 10 -7.93 -12.04 11.85
C GLU A 10 -6.48 -12.03 11.31
N LEU A 11 -5.75 -10.92 11.48
CA LEU A 11 -4.37 -10.78 11.01
C LEU A 11 -3.37 -11.68 11.76
N ILE A 12 -3.66 -12.02 13.02
CA ILE A 12 -2.82 -12.88 13.88
C ILE A 12 -3.35 -14.33 13.91
N LYS A 13 -4.42 -14.62 13.15
CA LYS A 13 -5.04 -15.95 13.13
C LYS A 13 -4.06 -17.00 12.63
N GLY A 14 -3.69 -17.92 13.51
CA GLY A 14 -2.75 -19.01 13.19
C GLY A 14 -1.29 -18.70 13.51
N TYR A 15 -1.01 -17.56 14.15
CA TYR A 15 0.32 -17.21 14.64
C TYR A 15 0.85 -18.25 15.63
N LYS A 16 2.04 -18.78 15.34
CA LYS A 16 2.74 -19.77 16.20
C LYS A 16 4.15 -19.35 16.58
N ASN A 17 4.85 -18.62 15.70
CA ASN A 17 6.25 -18.23 15.87
C ASN A 17 6.47 -16.78 15.42
N PRO A 18 7.42 -16.04 16.02
CA PRO A 18 7.71 -14.65 15.65
C PRO A 18 8.08 -14.45 14.17
N GLU A 19 8.67 -15.47 13.53
CA GLU A 19 8.97 -15.47 12.09
C GLU A 19 7.72 -15.44 11.21
N ASP A 20 6.56 -15.90 11.70
CA ASP A 20 5.31 -15.90 10.93
C ASP A 20 4.73 -14.48 10.81
N LEU A 21 5.00 -13.62 11.80
CA LEU A 21 4.64 -12.19 11.81
C LEU A 21 5.62 -11.33 11.01
N LEU A 22 6.92 -11.55 11.24
CA LEU A 22 8.03 -10.68 10.80
C LEU A 22 8.80 -11.22 9.59
N GLY A 23 8.53 -12.44 9.15
CA GLY A 23 9.20 -13.04 8.01
C GLY A 23 8.96 -12.29 6.70
N GLU A 24 9.72 -12.62 5.67
CA GLU A 24 9.69 -11.91 4.38
C GLU A 24 8.28 -11.85 3.75
N ASN A 25 7.46 -12.87 4.01
CA ASN A 25 6.07 -12.97 3.57
C ASN A 25 5.03 -12.75 4.69
N GLY A 26 5.47 -12.29 5.87
CA GLY A 26 4.62 -12.09 7.04
C GLY A 26 3.58 -10.98 6.85
N PRO A 27 2.46 -11.02 7.60
CA PRO A 27 1.36 -10.08 7.46
C PRO A 27 1.76 -8.63 7.76
N LEU A 28 2.75 -8.38 8.62
CA LEU A 28 3.25 -7.03 8.88
C LEU A 28 3.96 -6.41 7.67
N ASN A 29 4.77 -7.21 6.96
CA ASN A 29 5.45 -6.75 5.76
C ASN A 29 4.45 -6.46 4.64
N GLN A 30 3.45 -7.34 4.48
CA GLN A 30 2.36 -7.14 3.52
C GLN A 30 1.53 -5.89 3.84
N LEU A 31 1.21 -5.65 5.11
CA LEU A 31 0.47 -4.47 5.55
C LEU A 31 1.25 -3.19 5.27
N THR A 32 2.52 -3.15 5.64
CA THR A 32 3.41 -2.01 5.40
C THR A 32 3.50 -1.69 3.90
N LYS A 33 3.68 -2.73 3.07
CA LYS A 33 3.68 -2.61 1.61
C LYS A 33 2.36 -2.08 1.07
N ALA A 34 1.23 -2.54 1.59
CA ALA A 34 -0.09 -2.09 1.17
C ALA A 34 -0.35 -0.62 1.52
N ILE A 35 -0.01 -0.21 2.75
CA ILE A 35 -0.14 1.18 3.21
C ILE A 35 0.72 2.10 2.36
N LEU A 36 2.00 1.76 2.18
CA LEU A 36 2.93 2.57 1.39
C LEU A 36 2.45 2.72 -0.06
N LYS A 37 2.04 1.63 -0.71
CA LYS A 37 1.47 1.69 -2.07
C LYS A 37 0.24 2.58 -2.14
N ARG A 38 -0.62 2.57 -1.12
CA ARG A 38 -1.83 3.40 -1.10
C ARG A 38 -1.51 4.87 -0.89
N ALA A 39 -0.53 5.19 -0.04
CA ALA A 39 0.00 6.54 0.13
C ALA A 39 0.58 7.06 -1.20
N MET A 40 1.47 6.31 -1.86
CA MET A 40 2.06 6.70 -3.14
C MET A 40 1.02 6.92 -4.25
N ASN A 41 -0.02 6.09 -4.31
CA ASN A 41 -1.11 6.29 -5.28
C ASN A 41 -1.94 7.55 -4.97
N ALA A 42 -2.16 7.86 -3.70
CA ALA A 42 -2.85 9.08 -3.29
C ALA A 42 -2.01 10.32 -3.66
N GLU A 43 -0.69 10.29 -3.42
CA GLU A 43 0.24 11.35 -3.84
C GLU A 43 0.24 11.54 -5.35
N LEU A 44 0.30 10.46 -6.15
CA LEU A 44 0.21 10.56 -7.61
C LEU A 44 -1.10 11.17 -8.08
N THR A 45 -2.22 10.81 -7.45
CA THR A 45 -3.54 11.36 -7.78
C THR A 45 -3.61 12.85 -7.43
N HIS A 46 -2.98 13.25 -6.32
CA HIS A 46 -2.89 14.64 -5.90
C HIS A 46 -2.06 15.47 -6.88
N GLU A 47 -0.85 15.02 -7.22
CA GLU A 47 0.07 15.72 -8.11
C GLU A 47 -0.46 15.83 -9.55
N LEU A 48 -1.11 14.77 -10.04
CA LEU A 48 -1.73 14.78 -11.38
C LEU A 48 -3.06 15.54 -11.41
N GLY A 49 -3.75 15.67 -10.28
CA GLY A 49 -5.05 16.30 -10.16
C GLY A 49 -6.21 15.50 -10.78
N TYR A 50 -6.00 14.22 -11.10
CA TYR A 50 -7.04 13.35 -11.64
C TYR A 50 -6.83 11.88 -11.24
N GLU A 51 -7.94 11.14 -11.09
CA GLU A 51 -7.90 9.71 -10.77
C GLU A 51 -7.52 8.83 -11.96
N LYS A 52 -7.01 7.62 -11.65
CA LYS A 52 -6.68 6.61 -12.65
C LYS A 52 -7.90 6.32 -13.55
N HIS A 53 -7.69 6.35 -14.86
CA HIS A 53 -8.73 6.18 -15.89
C HIS A 53 -9.83 7.25 -15.95
N SER A 54 -9.66 8.37 -15.24
CA SER A 54 -10.61 9.47 -15.30
C SER A 54 -10.59 10.15 -16.68
N LYS A 55 -11.78 10.48 -17.22
CA LYS A 55 -11.96 11.16 -18.53
C LYS A 55 -11.76 12.68 -18.43
N VAL A 56 -11.07 13.16 -17.40
CA VAL A 56 -10.88 14.59 -17.15
C VAL A 56 -9.93 15.17 -18.18
N LYS A 57 -10.24 16.38 -18.63
CA LYS A 57 -9.40 17.15 -19.56
C LYS A 57 -8.09 17.45 -18.83
N LYS A 58 -6.99 16.81 -19.25
CA LYS A 58 -5.69 16.95 -18.59
C LYS A 58 -5.25 18.40 -18.62
N THR A 59 -5.01 18.97 -17.44
CA THR A 59 -4.48 20.33 -17.26
C THR A 59 -2.97 20.38 -17.53
N THR A 60 -2.28 19.25 -17.38
CA THR A 60 -0.84 19.11 -17.66
C THR A 60 -0.60 18.10 -18.78
N GLY A 61 0.56 18.18 -19.45
CA GLY A 61 0.98 17.17 -20.42
C GLY A 61 1.39 15.82 -19.79
N ASN A 62 1.37 15.72 -18.46
CA ASN A 62 1.86 14.54 -17.74
C ASN A 62 0.79 13.44 -17.66
N CYS A 63 1.24 12.18 -17.70
CA CYS A 63 0.36 11.01 -17.72
C CYS A 63 0.89 9.91 -16.81
N CYS A 64 0.01 9.22 -16.08
CA CYS A 64 0.37 8.03 -15.33
C CYS A 64 0.88 6.94 -16.29
N ASN A 65 2.13 6.51 -16.13
CA ASN A 65 2.82 5.56 -17.02
C ASN A 65 3.04 4.19 -16.34
N GLY A 66 1.97 3.61 -15.81
CA GLY A 66 2.02 2.30 -15.16
C GLY A 66 2.70 2.30 -13.79
N SER A 67 3.18 1.14 -13.37
CA SER A 67 3.82 0.92 -12.06
C SER A 67 5.06 0.04 -12.22
N LEU A 68 6.12 0.34 -11.47
CA LEU A 68 7.37 -0.41 -11.49
C LEU A 68 7.57 -1.17 -10.16
N PRO A 69 8.09 -2.41 -10.19
CA PRO A 69 8.49 -3.09 -8.98
C PRO A 69 9.67 -2.36 -8.34
N LYS A 70 9.62 -2.18 -7.02
CA LYS A 70 10.76 -1.72 -6.21
C LYS A 70 10.87 -2.60 -4.98
N SER A 71 12.10 -3.05 -4.69
CA SER A 71 12.43 -3.69 -3.42
C SER A 71 12.81 -2.60 -2.43
N ILE A 72 12.24 -2.65 -1.23
CA ILE A 72 12.44 -1.65 -0.18
C ILE A 72 12.80 -2.44 1.08
N SER A 73 13.91 -2.09 1.71
CA SER A 73 14.29 -2.63 3.00
C SER A 73 13.78 -1.68 4.08
N SER A 74 13.00 -2.22 5.02
CA SER A 74 12.70 -1.54 6.28
C SER A 74 13.99 -1.49 7.10
N ALA A 75 14.36 -0.28 7.54
CA ALA A 75 15.50 -0.04 8.43
C ALA A 75 15.28 -0.62 9.83
#